data_AF-A0A8T4KAK2-F1
#
_entry.id   AF-A0A8T4KAK2-F1
#
_cell.length_a   1.000
_cell.length_b   1.000
_cell.length_c   1.000
_cell.angle_alpha   90.00
_cell.angle_beta   90.00
_cell.angle_gamma   90.00
#
_symmetry.space_group_name_H-M   'P 1'
#
loop_
_entity.id
_entity.type
_entity.pdbx_description
1 polymer ?
#
loop_
_entity_poly.entity_id
_entity_poly.type
_entity_poly.pdbx_seq_one_letter_code
_entity_poly.pdbx_strand_id
1 'polypeptide(L)' 'MSVEETFEALDALIDKLERGEGSLEDAFKNYEQGMKLVKSCNDKIDAIEKQVMVLSGDKTEEEEDVVYF' A
#
# COMPACT_ATOMS: atom_id res chain seq x y z
N MET A 1 -6.92 7.74 7.94
CA MET A 1 -5.95 7.34 6.92
C MET A 1 -6.64 7.12 5.61
N SER A 2 -6.79 8.21 4.87
CA SER A 2 -7.01 8.20 3.43
C SER A 2 -5.77 7.65 2.71
N VAL A 3 -5.86 7.53 1.39
CA VAL A 3 -4.73 7.14 0.54
C VAL A 3 -3.63 8.21 0.63
N GLU A 4 -3.99 9.49 0.63
CA GLU A 4 -3.06 10.62 0.74
C GLU A 4 -2.31 10.60 2.08
N GLU A 5 -3.01 10.40 3.20
CA GLU A 5 -2.37 10.27 4.53
C GLU A 5 -1.39 9.07 4.58
N THR A 6 -1.65 8.03 3.79
CA THR A 6 -0.78 6.84 3.73
C THR A 6 0.50 7.13 2.94
N PHE A 7 0.40 7.91 1.86
CA PHE A 7 1.57 8.37 1.10
C PHE A 7 2.43 9.34 1.93
N GLU A 8 1.84 10.30 2.63
CA GLU A 8 2.59 11.20 3.53
C GLU A 8 3.35 10.42 4.62
N ALA A 9 2.70 9.40 5.19
CA ALA A 9 3.34 8.54 6.19
C ALA A 9 4.51 7.73 5.60
N LEU A 10 4.40 7.28 4.35
CA LEU A 10 5.47 6.58 3.64
C LEU A 10 6.65 7.48 3.32
N ASP A 11 6.40 8.70 2.83
CA ASP A 11 7.45 9.68 2.54
C ASP A 11 8.24 10.04 3.80
N ALA A 12 7.56 10.28 4.93
CA ALA A 12 8.22 10.52 6.21
C ALA A 12 9.07 9.33 6.69
N LEU A 13 8.70 8.11 6.28
CA LEU A 13 9.40 6.88 6.60
C LEU A 13 10.65 6.70 5.75
N ILE A 14 10.54 6.97 4.44
CA ILE A 14 11.66 6.99 3.50
C ILE A 14 12.67 8.04 3.93
N ASP A 15 12.22 9.25 4.26
CA ASP A 15 13.06 10.34 4.76
C ASP A 15 13.89 9.93 5.99
N LYS A 16 13.31 9.15 6.91
CA LYS A 16 14.03 8.64 8.09
C LYS A 16 15.06 7.58 7.72
N LEU A 17 14.72 6.69 6.79
CA LEU A 17 15.62 5.65 6.31
C LEU A 17 16.81 6.26 5.54
N GLU A 18 16.56 7.26 4.70
CA GLU A 18 17.60 7.95 3.91
C GLU A 18 18.55 8.78 4.78
N ARG A 19 18.06 9.38 5.86
CA ARG A 19 18.91 10.09 6.84
C ARG A 19 19.85 9.13 7.59
N GLY A 20 19.58 7.83 7.57
CA GLY A 20 20.38 6.84 8.29
C GLY A 20 20.35 7.03 9.82
N GLU A 21 19.31 7.70 10.33
CA GLU A 21 19.14 7.94 11.76
C GLU A 21 18.50 6.72 12.44
N GLY A 22 19.23 6.13 13.39
CA GLY A 22 18.77 4.99 14.18
C GLY A 22 19.66 3.76 14.07
N SER A 23 19.27 2.70 14.77
CA SER A 23 19.94 1.40 14.66
C SER A 23 19.47 0.63 13.44
N LEU A 24 20.20 -0.42 13.05
CA LEU A 24 19.74 -1.36 12.03
C LEU A 24 18.36 -1.96 12.37
N GLU A 25 18.09 -2.20 13.66
CA GLU A 25 16.79 -2.68 14.12
C GLU A 25 15.67 -1.66 13.91
N ASP A 26 15.96 -0.36 14.08
CA ASP A 26 15.01 0.71 13.79
C ASP A 26 14.73 0.80 12.29
N ALA A 27 15.76 0.63 11.45
CA ALA A 27 15.58 0.55 10.00
C ALA A 27 14.68 -0.62 9.59
N PHE A 28 14.84 -1.80 10.21
CA PHE A 28 13.96 -2.95 9.98
C PHE A 28 12.52 -2.69 10.42
N LYS A 29 12.30 -2.09 11.59
CA LYS A 29 10.95 -1.73 12.07
C LYS A 29 10.28 -0.71 11.14
N ASN A 30 11.04 0.30 10.73
CA ASN A 30 10.60 1.31 9.79
C ASN A 30 10.18 0.66 8.45
N TYR A 31 11.01 -0.20 7.89
CA TYR A 31 10.69 -0.94 6.68
C TYR A 31 9.42 -1.80 6.83
N GLU A 32 9.29 -2.55 7.94
CA GLU A 32 8.10 -3.36 8.22
C GLU A 32 6.82 -2.50 8.30
N GLN A 33 6.91 -1.33 8.93
CA GLN A 33 5.81 -0.37 8.99
C GLN A 33 5.45 0.17 7.60
N GLY A 34 6.45 0.51 6.78
CA GLY A 34 6.24 0.92 5.40
C GLY A 34 5.51 -0.15 4.59
N MET A 35 5.93 -1.41 4.66
CA MET A 35 5.25 -2.52 4.00
C MET A 35 3.77 -2.68 4.45
N LYS A 36 3.49 -2.53 5.75
CA LYS A 36 2.12 -2.59 6.28
C LYS A 36 1.26 -1.45 5.76
N LEU A 37 1.81 -0.24 5.66
CA LEU A 37 1.12 0.92 5.11
C LEU A 37 0.80 0.72 3.62
N VAL A 38 1.76 0.27 2.83
CA VAL A 38 1.56 -0.05 1.39
C VAL A 38 0.47 -1.11 1.22
N LYS A 39 0.50 -2.18 2.01
CA LYS A 39 -0.52 -3.21 1.95
C LYS A 39 -1.91 -2.66 2.29
N SER A 40 -2.02 -1.90 3.38
CA SER A 40 -3.29 -1.29 3.76
C SER A 40 -3.80 -0.27 2.75
N CYS A 41 -2.91 0.38 2.00
CA CYS A 41 -3.28 1.28 0.91
C CYS A 41 -3.90 0.51 -0.26
N ASN A 42 -3.25 -0.57 -0.70
CA ASN A 42 -3.78 -1.45 -1.75
C ASN A 42 -5.15 -2.00 -1.36
N ASP A 43 -5.29 -2.56 -0.15
CA ASP A 43 -6.57 -3.12 0.32
C ASP A 43 -7.72 -2.08 0.29
N LYS A 44 -7.41 -0.79 0.51
CA LYS A 44 -8.40 0.29 0.42
C LYS A 44 -8.74 0.65 -1.02
N ILE A 45 -7.75 0.68 -1.90
CA ILE A 45 -7.96 0.94 -3.33
C ILE A 45 -8.82 -0.17 -3.91
N ASP A 46 -8.49 -1.43 -3.65
CA ASP A 46 -9.28 -2.59 -4.06
C ASP A 46 -10.72 -2.53 -3.56
N ALA A 47 -10.91 -2.12 -2.29
CA ALA A 47 -12.24 -1.95 -1.72
C ALA A 47 -13.05 -0.86 -2.43
N ILE A 48 -12.40 0.26 -2.78
CA ILE A 48 -13.03 1.36 -3.53
C ILE A 48 -13.35 0.89 -4.96
N GLU A 49 -12.42 0.24 -5.65
CA GLU A 49 -12.63 -0.30 -7.00
C GLU A 49 -13.79 -1.29 -7.03
N LYS A 50 -13.86 -2.20 -6.05
CA LYS A 50 -14.97 -3.14 -5.92
C LYS A 50 -16.30 -2.43 -5.66
N GLN A 51 -16.32 -1.39 -4.84
CA GLN A 51 -17.53 -0.58 -4.62
C GLN A 51 -17.97 0.15 -5.89
N VAL A 52 -17.02 0.70 -6.64
CA VAL A 52 -17.27 1.35 -7.94
C VAL A 52 -17.80 0.34 -8.96
N MET A 53 -17.26 -0.88 -8.99
CA MET A 53 -17.72 -1.96 -9.88
C MET A 53 -19.16 -2.39 -9.55
N VAL A 54 -19.49 -2.57 -8.27
CA VAL A 54 -20.86 -2.88 -7.82
C VAL A 54 -21.86 -1.78 -8.20
N LEU A 55 -21.45 -0.51 -8.09
CA LEU A 55 -22.28 0.65 -8.47
C LEU A 55 -22.42 0.82 -9.99
N SER A 56 -21.38 0.45 -10.75
CA SER A 56 -21.34 0.60 -12.21
C SER A 56 -22.10 -0.51 -12.95
N GLY A 57 -22.53 -1.56 -12.23
CA GLY A 57 -23.35 -2.64 -12.80
C GLY A 57 -22.62 -3.57 -13.77
N ASP A 58 -21.31 -3.37 -13.97
CA ASP A 58 -20.50 -4.21 -14.84
C ASP A 58 -19.94 -5.40 -14.06
N LYS A 59 -20.44 -6.56 -14.46
CA LYS A 59 -19.98 -7.88 -14.03
C LYS A 59 -18.91 -8.30 -15.03
N THR A 60 -17.65 -7.90 -14.81
CA THR A 60 -16.54 -8.35 -15.65
C THR A 60 -15.51 -9.07 -14.79
N GLU A 61 -15.64 -10.40 -14.89
CA GLU A 61 -14.62 -11.45 -14.92
C GLU A 61 -13.32 -11.21 -14.17
N GLU A 62 -13.09 -12.09 -13.19
CA GLU A 62 -11.82 -12.35 -12.52
C GLU A 62 -10.68 -12.39 -13.56
N GLU A 63 -9.75 -11.43 -13.51
CA GLU A 63 -8.49 -11.58 -14.22
C GLU A 63 -7.76 -12.78 -13.60
N GLU A 64 -7.67 -13.87 -14.36
CA GLU A 64 -6.75 -14.96 -14.06
C GLU A 64 -5.35 -14.34 -13.92
N ASP A 65 -4.75 -14.48 -12.73
CA ASP A 65 -3.31 -14.35 -12.51
C ASP A 65 -2.59 -15.37 -13.41
N VAL A 66 -2.43 -15.07 -14.69
CA VAL A 66 -1.54 -15.82 -15.57
C VAL A 66 -0.13 -15.34 -15.25
N VAL A 67 0.49 -16.01 -14.29
CA VAL A 67 1.93 -15.95 -14.07
C VAL A 67 2.60 -16.51 -15.33
N TYR A 68 2.96 -15.63 -16.26
CA TYR A 68 3.86 -15.97 -17.36
C TYR A 68 5.31 -15.83 -16.89
N PHE A 69 5.89 -17.00 -16.59
CA PHE A 69 7.30 -17.36 -16.41
C PHE A 69 7.99 -17.00 -15.09
#